data_AF-W4V984-F1
#
_entry.id   AF-W4V984-F1
#
_cell.length_a   1.000
_cell.length_b   1.000
_cell.length_c   1.000
_cell.angle_alpha   90.00
_cell.angle_beta   90.00
_cell.angle_gamma   90.00
#
_symmetry.space_group_name_H-M   'P 1'
#
loop_
_entity.id
_entity.type
_entity.pdbx_description
1 polymer ?
#
loop_
_entity_poly.entity_id
_entity_poly.type
_entity_poly.pdbx_seq_one_letter_code
_entity_poly.pdbx_strand_id
1 'polypeptide(L)'
;MKKIGLCVCYDTKNYGSQLQVLATLKKIEELGYDYEIIRYKKKLTPLFLLQSLPRLINPYFLKSKLNKIKKRKLISKYPDVREKVSIRNKRFDEFVQKYFSKLSQEYYGYRALVKGTQNYDLFLVGSDQLWLPNNMGSKFYNLLFVPDRYPKIAYATSFGVSRIPWYQKNRTKKIFEAV
;
A
#
# COMPACT_ATOMS: atom_id res chain seq x y z
N MET A 1 -19.35 -18.39 0.41
CA MET A 1 -18.50 -17.79 1.47
C MET A 1 -18.24 -16.35 1.09
N LYS A 2 -18.39 -15.37 2.01
CA LYS A 2 -18.12 -13.97 1.67
C LYS A 2 -16.63 -13.76 1.41
N LYS A 3 -16.29 -13.01 0.35
CA LYS A 3 -14.91 -12.77 -0.09
C LYS A 3 -14.47 -11.34 0.24
N ILE A 4 -13.38 -11.21 1.00
CA ILE A 4 -12.83 -9.94 1.44
C ILE A 4 -11.74 -9.46 0.46
N GLY A 5 -11.87 -8.22 -0.01
CA GLY A 5 -10.84 -7.51 -0.77
C GLY A 5 -9.85 -6.81 0.16
N LEU A 6 -8.62 -7.30 0.25
CA LEU A 6 -7.60 -6.78 1.16
C LEU A 6 -6.69 -5.74 0.51
N CYS A 7 -6.62 -4.57 1.14
CA CYS A 7 -5.72 -3.47 0.78
C CYS A 7 -4.60 -3.37 1.81
N VAL A 8 -3.53 -4.15 1.63
CA VAL A 8 -2.41 -4.30 2.59
C VAL A 8 -1.04 -4.16 1.92
N CYS A 9 0.00 -3.84 2.70
CA CYS A 9 1.38 -3.69 2.21
C CYS A 9 2.14 -5.04 2.16
N TYR A 10 1.65 -5.98 1.35
CA TYR A 10 2.17 -7.35 1.32
C TYR A 10 3.58 -7.50 0.72
N ASP A 11 3.95 -6.67 -0.26
CA ASP A 11 5.23 -6.77 -1.00
C ASP A 11 6.31 -5.79 -0.50
N THR A 12 6.04 -5.05 0.57
CA THR A 12 7.00 -4.13 1.15
C THR A 12 8.06 -4.91 1.94
N LYS A 13 9.35 -4.66 1.64
CA LYS A 13 10.49 -5.28 2.34
C LYS A 13 10.70 -4.69 3.75
N ASN A 14 9.71 -4.93 4.60
CA ASN A 14 9.63 -4.52 6.00
C ASN A 14 9.06 -5.69 6.81
N TYR A 15 9.76 -6.06 7.89
CA TYR A 15 9.38 -7.20 8.73
C TYR A 15 7.99 -7.01 9.36
N GLY A 16 7.75 -5.85 9.95
CA GLY A 16 6.46 -5.52 10.57
C GLY A 16 5.32 -5.59 9.57
N SER A 17 5.49 -5.00 8.38
CA SER A 17 4.46 -5.02 7.34
C SER A 17 4.09 -6.45 6.93
N GLN A 18 5.08 -7.29 6.59
CA GLN A 18 4.78 -8.66 6.15
C GLN A 18 4.19 -9.53 7.27
N LEU A 19 4.68 -9.40 8.50
CA LEU A 19 4.13 -10.15 9.64
C LEU A 19 2.71 -9.70 9.98
N GLN A 20 2.41 -8.39 9.93
CA GLN A 20 1.06 -7.88 10.12
C GLN A 20 0.09 -8.37 9.04
N VAL A 21 0.54 -8.40 7.77
CA VAL A 21 -0.26 -8.99 6.69
C VAL A 21 -0.55 -10.46 7.02
N LEU A 22 0.46 -11.28 7.31
CA LEU A 22 0.27 -12.69 7.63
C LEU A 22 -0.70 -12.90 8.80
N ALA A 23 -0.57 -12.11 9.89
CA ALA A 23 -1.48 -12.18 11.03
C ALA A 23 -2.92 -11.84 10.65
N THR A 24 -3.11 -10.81 9.80
CA THR A 24 -4.42 -10.43 9.28
C THR A 24 -5.03 -11.55 8.45
N LEU A 25 -4.25 -12.17 7.55
CA LEU A 25 -4.72 -13.31 6.74
C LEU A 25 -5.14 -14.48 7.62
N LYS A 26 -4.30 -14.84 8.60
CA LYS A 26 -4.60 -15.94 9.54
C LYS A 26 -5.87 -15.69 10.32
N LYS A 27 -6.09 -14.45 10.78
CA LYS A 27 -7.31 -14.12 11.52
C LYS A 27 -8.56 -14.17 10.62
N ILE A 28 -8.46 -13.73 9.37
CA ILE A 28 -9.56 -13.83 8.40
C ILE A 28 -9.92 -15.30 8.12
N GLU A 29 -8.91 -16.16 7.95
CA GLU A 29 -9.09 -17.61 7.76
C GLU A 29 -9.75 -18.26 8.98
N GLU A 30 -9.28 -17.94 10.19
CA GLU A 30 -9.83 -18.41 11.46
C GLU A 30 -11.30 -18.00 11.64
N LEU A 31 -11.67 -16.81 11.18
CA LEU A 31 -13.05 -16.31 11.20
C LEU A 31 -13.94 -16.93 10.09
N GLY A 32 -13.41 -17.80 9.25
CA GLY A 32 -14.18 -18.52 8.21
C GLY A 32 -14.50 -17.71 6.95
N TYR A 33 -13.73 -16.65 6.65
CA TYR A 33 -13.92 -15.83 5.46
C TYR A 33 -12.89 -16.16 4.36
N ASP A 34 -13.28 -15.99 3.09
CA ASP A 34 -12.33 -16.01 1.98
C ASP A 34 -11.74 -14.62 1.74
N TYR A 35 -10.60 -14.53 1.07
CA TYR A 35 -9.97 -13.25 0.76
C TYR A 35 -9.13 -13.28 -0.51
N GLU A 36 -8.87 -12.10 -1.06
CA GLU A 36 -7.72 -11.84 -1.91
C GLU A 36 -7.03 -10.54 -1.52
N ILE A 37 -5.71 -10.53 -1.64
CA ILE A 37 -4.92 -9.31 -1.61
C ILE A 37 -5.08 -8.62 -2.96
N ILE A 38 -5.66 -7.42 -2.95
CA ILE A 38 -5.92 -6.65 -4.17
C ILE A 38 -4.60 -6.08 -4.70
N ARG A 39 -4.28 -6.41 -5.95
CA ARG A 39 -3.10 -5.86 -6.64
C ARG A 39 -3.49 -4.66 -7.49
N TYR A 40 -3.14 -3.47 -7.02
CA TYR A 40 -3.36 -2.23 -7.76
C TYR A 40 -2.07 -1.70 -8.40
N LYS A 41 -2.08 -1.50 -9.72
CA LYS A 41 -1.01 -0.82 -10.46
C LYS A 41 -1.54 0.48 -11.05
N LYS A 42 -0.83 1.59 -10.80
CA LYS A 42 -1.16 2.87 -11.43
C LYS A 42 -0.83 2.80 -12.92
N LYS A 43 -1.78 3.19 -13.77
CA LYS A 43 -1.54 3.36 -15.21
C LYS A 43 -0.73 4.64 -15.45
N LEU A 44 0.47 4.51 -16.00
CA LEU A 44 1.32 5.65 -16.36
C LEU A 44 0.84 6.20 -17.71
N THR A 45 0.00 7.23 -17.67
CA THR A 45 -0.44 7.97 -18.87
C THR A 45 0.45 9.21 -19.07
N PRO A 46 0.63 9.70 -20.32
CA PRO A 46 1.36 10.94 -20.57
C PRO A 46 0.83 12.11 -19.73
N LEU A 47 -0.49 12.24 -19.61
CA LEU A 47 -1.13 13.24 -18.75
C LEU A 47 -0.76 13.08 -17.27
N PHE A 48 -0.72 11.85 -16.75
CA PHE A 48 -0.27 11.59 -15.37
C PHE A 48 1.20 11.95 -15.16
N LEU A 49 2.05 11.71 -16.16
CA LEU A 49 3.46 12.11 -16.13
C LEU A 49 3.59 13.64 -16.13
N LEU A 50 2.86 14.35 -16.99
CA LEU A 50 2.80 15.82 -17.00
C LEU A 50 2.33 16.39 -15.66
N GLN A 51 1.22 15.88 -15.12
CA GLN A 51 0.71 16.27 -13.80
C GLN A 51 1.66 15.90 -12.64
N SER A 52 2.63 15.02 -12.90
CA SER A 52 3.66 14.66 -11.91
C SER A 52 4.88 15.56 -11.91
N LEU A 53 5.09 16.38 -12.95
CA LEU A 53 6.24 17.26 -13.08
C LEU A 53 6.37 18.25 -11.91
N PRO A 54 5.30 18.85 -11.36
CA PRO A 54 5.42 19.69 -10.16
C PRO A 54 5.94 18.96 -8.92
N ARG A 55 5.97 17.62 -8.90
CA ARG A 55 6.62 16.88 -7.80
C ARG A 55 8.15 16.95 -7.88
N LEU A 56 8.71 17.25 -9.05
CA LEU A 56 10.16 17.41 -9.27
C LEU A 56 10.71 18.74 -8.74
N ILE A 57 9.85 19.69 -8.38
CA ILE A 57 10.25 20.92 -7.69
C ILE A 57 10.09 20.82 -6.17
N ASN A 58 9.55 19.71 -5.65
CA ASN A 58 9.39 19.51 -4.22
C ASN A 58 10.73 19.08 -3.57
N PRO A 59 11.34 19.92 -2.71
CA PRO A 59 12.66 19.64 -2.14
C PRO A 59 12.67 18.39 -1.25
N TYR A 60 11.57 18.08 -0.58
CA TYR A 60 11.43 16.87 0.23
C TYR A 60 11.43 15.60 -0.64
N PHE A 61 10.72 15.63 -1.76
CA PHE A 61 10.69 14.52 -2.71
C PHE A 61 12.06 14.27 -3.32
N LEU A 62 12.78 15.33 -3.70
CA LEU A 62 14.13 15.23 -4.27
C LEU A 62 15.13 14.71 -3.23
N LYS A 63 15.12 15.28 -2.01
CA LYS A 63 15.99 14.83 -0.91
C LYS A 63 15.79 13.33 -0.62
N SER A 64 14.55 12.85 -0.60
CA SER A 64 14.25 11.43 -0.41
C SER A 64 14.85 10.55 -1.53
N LYS A 65 14.68 10.94 -2.81
CA LYS A 65 15.30 10.22 -3.93
C LYS A 65 16.82 10.23 -3.86
N LEU A 66 17.43 11.38 -3.60
CA LEU A 66 18.88 11.53 -3.48
C LEU A 66 19.44 10.67 -2.34
N ASN A 67 18.79 10.67 -1.17
CA ASN A 67 19.18 9.83 -0.04
C ASN A 67 19.11 8.34 -0.39
N LYS A 68 18.11 7.91 -1.17
CA LYS A 68 18.01 6.53 -1.66
C LYS A 68 19.16 6.17 -2.59
N ILE A 69 19.55 7.08 -3.49
CA ILE A 69 20.70 6.90 -4.39
C ILE A 69 22.00 6.85 -3.61
N LYS A 70 22.23 7.80 -2.68
CA LYS A 70 23.40 7.82 -1.79
C LYS A 70 23.52 6.53 -0.99
N LYS A 71 22.43 6.04 -0.40
CA LYS A 71 22.39 4.77 0.33
C LYS A 71 22.76 3.58 -0.56
N ARG A 72 22.24 3.51 -1.79
CA ARG A 72 22.58 2.45 -2.75
C ARG A 72 24.07 2.48 -3.11
N LYS A 73 24.61 3.66 -3.43
CA LYS A 73 26.05 3.84 -3.72
C LYS A 73 26.92 3.49 -2.51
N LEU A 74 26.48 3.83 -1.30
CA LEU A 74 27.20 3.48 -0.07
C LEU A 74 27.23 1.97 0.12
N ILE A 75 26.08 1.29 0.02
CA ILE A 75 26.00 -0.18 0.13
C ILE A 75 26.87 -0.86 -0.94
N SER A 76 26.90 -0.36 -2.17
CA SER A 76 27.71 -0.97 -3.24
C SER A 76 29.22 -0.86 -3.02
N LYS A 77 29.69 0.07 -2.18
CA LYS A 77 31.12 0.19 -1.84
C LYS A 77 31.61 -0.88 -0.86
N TYR A 78 30.70 -1.55 -0.15
CA TYR A 78 31.03 -2.55 0.88
C TYR A 78 30.44 -3.92 0.48
N PRO A 79 31.24 -4.83 -0.10
CA PRO A 79 30.77 -6.13 -0.61
C PRO A 79 29.98 -6.93 0.42
N ASP A 80 30.47 -7.05 1.66
CA ASP A 80 29.80 -7.82 2.73
C ASP A 80 28.43 -7.24 3.09
N VAL A 81 28.30 -5.92 3.09
CA VAL A 81 27.02 -5.24 3.36
C VAL A 81 26.06 -5.46 2.20
N ARG A 82 26.56 -5.38 0.96
CA ARG A 82 25.76 -5.66 -0.24
C ARG A 82 25.23 -7.10 -0.23
N GLU A 83 26.07 -8.06 0.13
CA GLU A 83 25.69 -9.47 0.24
C GLU A 83 24.61 -9.68 1.31
N LYS A 84 24.83 -9.17 2.54
CA LYS A 84 23.83 -9.25 3.63
C LYS A 84 22.50 -8.61 3.25
N VAL A 85 22.51 -7.48 2.55
CA VAL A 85 21.29 -6.84 2.03
C VAL A 85 20.61 -7.69 0.95
N SER A 86 21.38 -8.35 0.08
CA SER A 86 20.86 -9.28 -0.92
C SER A 86 20.16 -10.47 -0.26
N ILE A 87 20.81 -11.12 0.70
CA ILE A 87 20.26 -12.22 1.49
C ILE A 87 18.96 -11.78 2.17
N ARG A 88 18.98 -10.64 2.86
CA ARG A 88 17.79 -10.06 3.50
C ARG A 88 16.63 -9.87 2.52
N ASN A 89 16.92 -9.28 1.36
CA ASN A 89 15.92 -9.03 0.34
C ASN A 89 15.37 -10.32 -0.28
N LYS A 90 16.20 -11.36 -0.43
CA LYS A 90 15.78 -12.69 -0.86
C LYS A 90 14.82 -13.32 0.15
N ARG A 91 15.11 -13.23 1.45
CA ARG A 91 14.20 -13.71 2.51
C ARG A 91 12.83 -13.03 2.46
N PHE A 92 12.78 -11.72 2.20
CA PHE A 92 11.51 -11.01 2.01
C PHE A 92 10.72 -11.53 0.81
N ASP A 93 11.39 -11.85 -0.30
CA ASP A 93 10.75 -12.36 -1.51
C ASP A 93 10.25 -13.80 -1.31
N GLU A 94 11.06 -14.65 -0.66
CA GLU A 94 10.69 -16.02 -0.25
C GLU A 94 9.47 -16.00 0.70
N PHE A 95 9.41 -15.05 1.63
CA PHE A 95 8.27 -14.91 2.55
C PHE A 95 6.96 -14.58 1.80
N VAL A 96 7.01 -13.63 0.86
CA VAL A 96 5.84 -13.28 0.01
C VAL A 96 5.36 -14.51 -0.76
N GLN A 97 6.28 -15.22 -1.41
CA GLN A 97 5.94 -16.41 -2.20
C GLN A 97 5.34 -17.52 -1.34
N LYS A 98 5.86 -17.72 -0.14
CA LYS A 98 5.41 -18.78 0.77
C LYS A 98 4.03 -18.52 1.36
N TYR A 99 3.74 -17.28 1.75
CA TYR A 99 2.56 -16.97 2.57
C TYR A 99 1.45 -16.21 1.84
N PHE A 100 1.73 -15.52 0.74
CA PHE A 100 0.77 -14.63 0.07
C PHE A 100 0.35 -15.18 -1.29
N SER A 101 -0.40 -16.29 -1.27
CA SER A 101 -0.84 -17.00 -2.49
C SER A 101 -2.14 -16.45 -3.09
N LYS A 102 -3.08 -15.96 -2.28
CA LYS A 102 -4.37 -15.43 -2.74
C LYS A 102 -4.26 -13.98 -3.20
N LEU A 103 -3.61 -13.77 -4.35
CA LEU A 103 -3.46 -12.47 -4.99
C LEU A 103 -4.52 -12.30 -6.08
N SER A 104 -5.23 -11.17 -6.09
CA SER A 104 -6.16 -10.86 -7.19
C SER A 104 -5.43 -10.75 -8.53
N GLN A 105 -6.14 -10.72 -9.65
CA GLN A 105 -5.55 -10.16 -10.88
C GLN A 105 -5.02 -8.73 -10.65
N GLU A 106 -4.07 -8.29 -11.48
CA GLU A 106 -3.58 -6.92 -11.39
C GLU A 106 -4.56 -5.94 -12.03
N TYR A 107 -5.06 -4.99 -11.23
CA TYR A 107 -5.93 -3.92 -11.70
C TYR A 107 -5.09 -2.72 -12.14
N TYR A 108 -5.02 -2.51 -13.46
CA TYR A 108 -4.27 -1.42 -14.07
C TYR A 108 -5.11 -0.14 -14.22
N GLY A 109 -4.83 0.84 -13.37
CA GLY A 109 -5.51 2.13 -13.37
C GLY A 109 -6.80 2.16 -12.54
N TYR A 110 -7.22 3.38 -12.17
CA TYR A 110 -8.30 3.58 -11.19
C TYR A 110 -9.64 2.99 -11.62
N ARG A 111 -10.01 3.14 -12.91
CA ARG A 111 -11.27 2.58 -13.44
C ARG A 111 -11.31 1.05 -13.37
N ALA A 112 -10.20 0.37 -13.69
CA ALA A 112 -10.12 -1.08 -13.58
C ALA A 112 -10.23 -1.54 -12.13
N LEU A 113 -9.58 -0.82 -11.20
CA LEU A 113 -9.67 -1.08 -9.78
C LEU A 113 -11.11 -0.95 -9.25
N VAL A 114 -11.82 0.13 -9.61
CA VAL A 114 -13.24 0.34 -9.24
C VAL A 114 -14.13 -0.76 -9.83
N LYS A 115 -13.94 -1.13 -11.10
CA LYS A 115 -14.71 -2.25 -11.70
C LYS A 115 -14.46 -3.57 -10.97
N GLY A 116 -13.21 -3.80 -10.56
CA GLY A 116 -12.80 -4.97 -9.79
C GLY A 116 -13.47 -5.12 -8.43
N THR A 117 -14.12 -4.07 -7.90
CA THR A 117 -14.81 -4.18 -6.61
C THR A 117 -16.00 -5.14 -6.64
N GLN A 118 -16.52 -5.45 -7.83
CA GLN A 118 -17.62 -6.40 -8.02
C GLN A 118 -17.26 -7.84 -7.62
N ASN A 119 -15.97 -8.14 -7.46
CA ASN A 119 -15.47 -9.47 -7.11
C ASN A 119 -15.42 -9.73 -5.59
N TYR A 120 -15.85 -8.77 -4.76
CA TYR A 120 -15.72 -8.82 -3.31
C TYR A 120 -17.00 -8.34 -2.62
N ASP A 121 -17.25 -8.85 -1.42
CA ASP A 121 -18.41 -8.49 -0.59
C ASP A 121 -18.08 -7.40 0.44
N LEU A 122 -16.81 -7.26 0.80
CA LEU A 122 -16.29 -6.39 1.86
C LEU A 122 -14.86 -5.99 1.52
N PHE A 123 -14.45 -4.79 1.92
CA PHE A 123 -13.08 -4.30 1.76
C PHE A 123 -12.45 -4.01 3.11
N LEU A 124 -11.22 -4.47 3.31
CA LEU A 124 -10.45 -4.19 4.52
C LEU A 124 -9.10 -3.59 4.13
N VAL A 125 -8.76 -2.47 4.76
CA VAL A 125 -7.40 -1.93 4.77
C VAL A 125 -6.75 -2.23 6.12
N GLY A 126 -5.52 -2.72 6.10
CA GLY A 126 -4.78 -3.08 7.31
C GLY A 126 -3.28 -2.81 7.19
N SER A 127 -2.69 -2.39 8.32
CA SER A 127 -1.28 -2.02 8.58
C SER A 127 -1.17 -0.59 9.13
N ASP A 128 -0.07 -0.30 9.83
CA ASP A 128 0.21 1.00 10.40
C ASP A 128 0.53 2.05 9.34
N GLN A 129 0.18 3.30 9.63
CA GLN A 129 0.61 4.47 8.84
C GLN A 129 0.28 4.42 7.34
N LEU A 130 -0.86 3.84 6.91
CA LEU A 130 -1.23 3.84 5.48
C LEU A 130 -1.87 5.15 5.01
N TRP A 131 -2.36 5.98 5.92
CA TRP A 131 -3.02 7.26 5.60
C TRP A 131 -2.10 8.46 5.76
N LEU A 132 -0.80 8.29 5.50
CA LEU A 132 0.16 9.40 5.53
C LEU A 132 -0.37 10.58 4.68
N PRO A 133 -0.39 11.82 5.22
CA PRO A 133 -0.85 13.00 4.49
C PRO A 133 -0.19 13.13 3.10
N ASN A 134 1.10 12.82 3.02
CA ASN A 134 1.87 12.91 1.79
C ASN A 134 1.65 11.75 0.80
N ASN A 135 0.88 10.71 1.16
CA ASN A 135 0.65 9.51 0.34
C ASN A 135 -0.84 9.23 0.06
N MET A 136 -1.76 10.17 0.32
CA MET A 136 -3.19 10.02 0.05
C MET A 136 -3.58 9.98 -1.44
N GLY A 137 -2.61 10.16 -2.34
CA GLY A 137 -2.82 10.33 -3.78
C GLY A 137 -3.25 9.08 -4.53
N SER A 138 -2.97 7.87 -4.02
CA SER A 138 -3.32 6.62 -4.72
C SER A 138 -4.79 6.26 -4.62
N LYS A 139 -5.50 6.78 -3.61
CA LYS A 139 -6.88 6.42 -3.27
C LYS A 139 -7.12 4.92 -2.97
N PHE A 140 -6.04 4.13 -2.86
CA PHE A 140 -6.11 2.69 -2.67
C PHE A 140 -6.25 2.32 -1.20
N TYR A 141 -5.26 2.69 -0.37
CA TYR A 141 -5.28 2.36 1.05
C TYR A 141 -6.31 3.13 1.89
N ASN A 142 -6.92 4.18 1.34
CA ASN A 142 -8.03 4.88 2.00
C ASN A 142 -9.40 4.46 1.45
N LEU A 143 -9.44 3.37 0.67
CA LEU A 143 -10.64 2.73 0.14
C LEU A 143 -11.58 3.65 -0.66
N LEU A 144 -11.13 4.84 -1.08
CA LEU A 144 -11.95 5.79 -1.86
C LEU A 144 -12.34 5.27 -3.25
N PHE A 145 -11.74 4.16 -3.70
CA PHE A 145 -12.14 3.47 -4.93
C PHE A 145 -13.35 2.55 -4.74
N VAL A 146 -13.69 2.21 -3.51
CA VAL A 146 -14.76 1.28 -3.17
C VAL A 146 -16.10 2.03 -3.13
N PRO A 147 -17.09 1.66 -3.95
CA PRO A 147 -18.42 2.25 -3.90
C PRO A 147 -19.10 2.10 -2.54
N ASP A 148 -19.90 3.08 -2.13
CA ASP A 148 -20.51 3.15 -0.79
C ASP A 148 -21.47 2.00 -0.46
N ARG A 149 -21.97 1.28 -1.48
CA ARG A 149 -22.79 0.08 -1.28
C ARG A 149 -22.01 -1.09 -0.64
N TYR A 150 -20.68 -1.07 -0.67
CA TYR A 150 -19.86 -2.12 -0.07
C TYR A 150 -19.40 -1.71 1.34
N PRO A 151 -19.50 -2.61 2.33
CA PRO A 151 -18.86 -2.44 3.61
C PRO A 151 -17.34 -2.20 3.47
N LYS A 152 -16.81 -1.33 4.32
CA LYS A 152 -15.40 -0.93 4.38
C LYS A 152 -14.93 -1.02 5.83
N ILE A 153 -13.71 -1.51 6.05
CA ILE A 153 -13.10 -1.63 7.38
C ILE A 153 -11.67 -1.10 7.32
N ALA A 154 -11.33 -0.22 8.26
CA ALA A 154 -9.94 0.15 8.54
C ALA A 154 -9.47 -0.51 9.84
N TYR A 155 -8.39 -1.28 9.78
CA TYR A 155 -7.79 -1.93 10.93
C TYR A 155 -6.36 -1.45 11.17
N ALA A 156 -6.09 -0.91 12.36
CA ALA A 156 -4.79 -0.42 12.83
C ALA A 156 -4.14 0.71 11.99
N THR A 157 -4.84 1.24 10.99
CA THR A 157 -4.28 2.25 10.10
C THR A 157 -4.31 3.65 10.71
N SER A 158 -3.29 4.44 10.38
CA SER A 158 -3.09 5.77 10.98
C SER A 158 -2.43 6.74 10.00
N PHE A 159 -2.33 8.01 10.40
CA PHE A 159 -1.75 9.09 9.58
C PHE A 159 -0.24 9.27 9.76
N GLY A 160 0.38 8.57 10.72
CA GLY A 160 1.83 8.67 10.99
C GLY A 160 2.33 10.07 11.34
N VAL A 161 1.43 10.97 11.77
CA VAL A 161 1.75 12.35 12.17
C VAL A 161 0.98 12.70 13.45
N SER A 162 1.59 13.52 14.31
CA SER A 162 0.96 13.99 15.55
C SER A 162 -0.15 15.02 15.30
N ARG A 163 -0.09 15.76 14.18
CA ARG A 163 -1.10 16.74 13.77
C ARG A 163 -1.30 16.69 12.26
N ILE A 164 -2.57 16.65 11.83
CA ILE A 164 -2.92 16.74 10.40
C ILE A 164 -2.63 18.17 9.91
N PRO A 165 -1.85 18.36 8.84
CA PRO A 165 -1.60 19.69 8.27
C PRO A 165 -2.90 20.37 7.86
N TRP A 166 -3.01 21.69 8.12
CA TRP A 166 -4.24 22.45 7.92
C TRP A 166 -4.82 22.31 6.51
N TYR A 167 -3.97 22.35 5.48
CA TYR A 167 -4.34 22.22 4.07
C TYR A 167 -4.84 20.80 3.67
N GLN A 168 -4.72 19.80 4.55
CA GLN A 168 -5.17 18.43 4.29
C GLN A 168 -6.41 18.01 5.09
N LYS A 169 -6.85 18.82 6.07
CA LYS A 169 -7.97 18.48 6.97
C LYS A 169 -9.22 18.04 6.21
N ASN A 170 -9.64 18.79 5.19
CA ASN A 170 -10.83 18.46 4.40
C ASN A 170 -10.71 17.12 3.66
N ARG A 171 -9.52 16.81 3.14
CA ARG A 171 -9.27 15.54 2.44
C ARG A 171 -9.23 14.38 3.42
N THR A 172 -8.62 14.58 4.58
CA THR A 172 -8.60 13.60 5.66
C THR A 172 -10.01 13.31 6.19
N LYS A 173 -10.85 14.34 6.37
CA LYS A 173 -12.25 14.17 6.78
C LYS A 173 -13.02 13.22 5.85
N LYS A 174 -12.87 13.40 4.55
CA LYS A 174 -13.50 12.53 3.53
C LYS A 174 -13.07 11.06 3.63
N ILE A 175 -11.90 10.77 4.19
CA ILE A 175 -11.46 9.37 4.39
C ILE A 175 -12.22 8.74 5.54
N PHE A 176 -12.36 9.47 6.66
CA PHE A 176 -13.14 9.00 7.81
C PHE A 176 -14.63 8.85 7.49
N GLU A 177 -15.19 9.73 6.67
CA GLU A 177 -16.59 9.62 6.23
C GLU A 177 -16.79 8.45 5.24
N ALA A 178 -15.71 7.99 4.59
CA ALA A 178 -15.78 6.97 3.56
C ALA A 178 -15.40 5.56 4.04
N VAL A 179 -14.85 5.38 5.23
CA VAL A 179 -14.39 4.08 5.75
C VAL A 179 -14.96 3.84 7.13
#